data_AF-A0A497L5C5-F1
#
_entry.id   AF-A0A497L5C5-F1
#
_cell.length_a   1.000
_cell.length_b   1.000
_cell.length_c   1.000
_cell.angle_alpha   90.00
_cell.angle_beta   90.00
_cell.angle_gamma   90.00
#
_symmetry.space_group_name_H-M   'P 1'
#
loop_
_entity.id
_entity.type
_entity.pdbx_description
1 polymer ?
#
loop_
_entity_poly.entity_id
_entity_poly.type
_entity_poly.pdbx_seq_one_letter_code
_entity_poly.pdbx_strand_id
1 'polypeptide(L)' 'ALGVPDPLRCATDIRAVVALSPGWDRSEAERALMELCRERLEPYQVPSRIVVVDSLPRTPLGKVDRRALKAELSRL' A
#
# COMPACT_ATOMS: atom_id res chain seq x y z
N ALA A 1 24.37 10.73 -9.55
CA ALA A 1 23.66 11.34 -8.41
C ALA A 1 24.07 10.57 -7.15
N LEU A 2 24.70 11.24 -6.18
CA LEU A 2 25.09 10.60 -4.92
C LEU A 2 23.84 10.48 -4.03
N GLY A 3 23.41 9.24 -3.78
CA GLY A 3 22.34 8.94 -2.83
C GLY A 3 22.88 8.90 -1.40
N VAL A 4 22.26 9.66 -0.50
CA VAL A 4 22.57 9.62 0.93
C VAL A 4 21.65 8.58 1.60
N PRO A 5 22.18 7.61 2.36
CA PRO A 5 21.35 6.67 3.11
C PRO A 5 20.70 7.37 4.30
N ASP A 6 19.37 7.28 4.40
CA ASP A 6 18.63 7.66 5.61
C ASP A 6 18.53 6.40 6.50
N PRO A 7 19.12 6.42 7.72
CA PRO A 7 19.21 5.25 8.59
C PRO A 7 17.85 4.75 9.09
N LEU A 8 16.77 5.54 8.97
CA LEU A 8 15.40 5.13 9.26
C LEU A 8 14.64 4.69 7.99
N ARG A 9 15.17 4.96 6.80
CA ARG A 9 14.59 4.57 5.49
C ARG A 9 15.45 3.57 4.69
N CYS A 10 16.38 2.88 5.33
CA CYS A 10 17.09 1.77 4.66
C CYS A 10 16.17 0.54 4.42
N ALA A 11 14.96 0.53 4.97
CA ALA A 11 13.88 -0.36 4.54
C ALA A 11 12.75 0.51 3.98
N THR A 12 12.51 0.46 2.66
CA THR A 12 11.30 1.02 2.09
C THR A 12 10.13 0.22 2.64
N ASP A 13 9.33 0.82 3.53
CA ASP A 13 8.09 0.22 4.00
C ASP A 13 7.05 0.23 2.86
N ILE A 14 7.04 -0.85 2.07
CA ILE A 14 6.13 -1.00 0.95
C ILE A 14 4.75 -1.38 1.52
N ARG A 15 3.81 -0.44 1.44
CA ARG A 15 2.41 -0.69 1.78
C ARG A 15 1.57 -0.73 0.52
N ALA A 16 0.70 -1.73 0.40
CA ALA A 16 -0.30 -1.78 -0.66
C ALA A 16 -1.64 -1.30 -0.11
N VAL A 17 -2.22 -0.26 -0.71
CA VAL A 17 -3.55 0.22 -0.32
C VAL A 17 -4.58 -0.26 -1.32
N VAL A 18 -5.63 -0.88 -0.81
CA VAL A 18 -6.70 -1.45 -1.65
C VAL A 18 -8.07 -0.98 -1.16
N ALA A 19 -8.95 -0.67 -2.10
CA ALA A 19 -10.37 -0.48 -1.83
C ALA A 19 -11.09 -1.73 -2.33
N LEU A 20 -11.84 -2.37 -1.44
CA LEU A 20 -12.53 -3.62 -1.76
C LEU A 20 -13.85 -3.33 -2.47
N SER A 21 -14.19 -4.19 -3.43
CA SER A 21 -15.55 -4.24 -3.95
C SER A 21 -16.51 -4.78 -2.87
N PRO A 22 -17.80 -4.40 -2.90
CA PRO A 22 -18.78 -4.93 -1.97
C PRO A 22 -18.81 -6.47 -1.96
N GLY A 23 -18.99 -7.06 -0.78
CA GLY A 23 -19.11 -8.51 -0.60
C GLY A 23 -17.80 -9.26 -0.28
N TRP A 24 -16.67 -8.55 -0.19
CA TRP A 24 -15.40 -9.13 0.25
C TRP A 24 -15.19 -8.92 1.75
N ASP A 25 -14.82 -9.98 2.47
CA ASP A 25 -14.32 -9.85 3.84
C ASP A 25 -12.94 -9.21 3.85
N ARG A 26 -12.72 -8.27 4.76
CA ARG A 26 -11.45 -7.54 4.88
C ARG A 26 -10.30 -8.48 5.20
N SER A 27 -10.47 -9.35 6.19
CA SER A 27 -9.38 -10.22 6.67
C SER A 27 -9.00 -11.26 5.63
N GLU A 28 -9.99 -11.80 4.92
CA GLU A 28 -9.79 -12.76 3.84
C GLU A 28 -9.06 -12.12 2.66
N ALA A 29 -9.51 -10.92 2.24
CA ALA A 29 -8.88 -10.19 1.14
C ALA A 29 -7.42 -9.83 1.46
N GLU A 30 -7.11 -9.35 2.67
CA GLU A 30 -5.73 -9.04 3.08
C GLU A 30 -4.81 -10.25 2.98
N ARG A 31 -5.25 -11.42 3.46
CA ARG A 31 -4.47 -12.66 3.38
C ARG A 31 -4.27 -13.10 1.93
N ALA A 32 -5.34 -13.14 1.14
CA ALA A 32 -5.30 -13.58 -0.25
C ALA A 32 -4.40 -12.67 -1.11
N LEU A 33 -4.48 -11.35 -0.92
CA LEU A 33 -3.65 -10.39 -1.64
C LEU A 33 -2.17 -10.47 -1.24
N MET A 34 -1.89 -10.64 0.05
CA MET A 34 -0.51 -10.83 0.51
C MET A 34 0.12 -12.09 -0.09
N GLU A 35 -0.64 -13.19 -0.15
CA GLU A 35 -0.16 -14.44 -0.75
C GLU A 35 0.08 -14.27 -2.26
N LEU A 36 -0.87 -13.67 -2.97
CA LEU A 36 -0.71 -13.35 -4.39
C LEU A 36 0.53 -12.49 -4.65
N CYS A 37 0.81 -11.50 -3.80
CA CYS A 37 2.01 -10.70 -3.91
C CYS A 37 3.29 -11.53 -3.73
N ARG A 38 3.32 -12.46 -2.77
CA ARG A 38 4.49 -13.34 -2.55
C ARG A 38 4.72 -14.31 -3.70
N GLU A 39 3.66 -14.78 -4.33
CA GLU A 39 3.76 -15.68 -5.48
C GLU A 39 4.22 -14.97 -6.75
N ARG A 40 3.87 -13.68 -6.91
CA ARG A 40 4.03 -12.95 -8.17
C ARG A 40 5.15 -11.91 -8.18
N LEU A 41 5.61 -11.46 -7.01
CA LEU A 41 6.60 -10.40 -6.87
C LEU A 41 7.88 -10.93 -6.24
N GLU A 42 9.01 -10.28 -6.53
CA GLU A 42 10.26 -10.55 -5.84
C GLU A 42 10.18 -10.12 -4.36
N PRO A 43 10.95 -10.75 -3.44
CA PRO A 43 10.83 -10.51 -2.00
C PRO A 43 10.92 -9.04 -1.56
N TYR A 44 11.70 -8.22 -2.27
CA TYR A 44 11.88 -6.80 -1.96
C TYR A 44 10.73 -5.91 -2.45
N GLN A 45 9.80 -6.45 -3.23
CA GLN A 45 8.61 -5.75 -3.73
C GLN A 45 7.35 -6.17 -2.96
N VAL A 46 7.40 -7.31 -2.26
CA VAL A 46 6.29 -7.79 -1.44
C VAL A 46 5.99 -6.73 -0.37
N PRO A 47 4.74 -6.27 -0.26
CA PRO A 47 4.38 -5.28 0.74
C PRO A 47 4.55 -5.85 2.14
N SER A 48 4.99 -5.02 3.08
CA SER A 48 4.99 -5.33 4.52
C SER A 48 3.57 -5.45 5.06
N ARG A 49 2.61 -4.72 4.46
CA ARG A 49 1.21 -4.66 4.88
C ARG A 49 0.28 -4.32 3.71
N ILE A 50 -0.85 -5.02 3.67
CA ILE A 50 -2.03 -4.63 2.88
C ILE A 50 -2.91 -3.76 3.78
N VAL A 51 -3.30 -2.57 3.31
CA VAL A 51 -4.16 -1.64 4.02
C VAL A 51 -5.46 -1.52 3.25
N VAL A 52 -6.55 -2.01 3.83
CA VAL A 52 -7.89 -1.88 3.26
C VAL A 52 -8.50 -0.54 3.67
N VAL A 53 -8.90 0.25 2.67
CA VAL A 53 -9.59 1.53 2.86
C VAL A 53 -10.99 1.46 2.23
N ASP A 54 -11.92 2.27 2.72
CA ASP A 54 -13.27 2.32 2.18
C ASP A 54 -13.29 2.95 0.77
N SER A 55 -12.43 3.93 0.53
CA SER A 55 -12.23 4.51 -0.79
C SER A 55 -10.83 5.07 -0.96
N LEU A 56 -10.33 5.05 -2.19
CA LEU A 56 -9.07 5.72 -2.52
C LEU A 56 -9.33 7.23 -2.68
N PRO A 57 -8.55 8.09 -2.02
CA PRO A 57 -8.67 9.53 -2.22
C PRO A 57 -8.35 9.87 -3.68
N ARG A 58 -9.15 10.77 -4.26
CA ARG A 58 -9.00 11.18 -5.66
C ARG A 58 -8.79 12.69 -5.75
N THR A 59 -8.01 13.09 -6.73
CA THR A 59 -7.88 14.50 -7.14
C THR A 59 -9.17 14.95 -7.82
N PRO A 60 -9.38 16.27 -8.01
CA PRO A 60 -10.53 16.78 -8.78
C PRO A 60 -10.62 16.23 -10.21
N LEU A 61 -9.48 15.77 -10.76
CA LEU A 61 -9.39 15.14 -12.08
C LEU A 61 -9.61 13.61 -12.02
N GLY A 62 -10.03 13.06 -10.88
CA GLY A 62 -10.37 11.64 -10.71
C GLY A 62 -9.19 10.68 -10.56
N LYS A 63 -7.94 11.16 -10.62
CA LYS A 63 -6.73 10.36 -10.39
C LYS A 63 -6.56 10.10 -8.89
N VAL A 64 -5.87 9.03 -8.51
CA VAL A 64 -5.56 8.76 -7.10
C VAL A 64 -4.67 9.88 -6.54
N ASP A 65 -5.10 10.49 -5.44
CA ASP A 65 -4.32 11.49 -4.72
C ASP A 65 -3.32 10.80 -3.77
N ARG A 66 -2.11 10.60 -4.28
CA ARG A 66 -1.02 9.98 -3.52
C ARG A 66 -0.56 10.82 -2.32
N ARG A 67 -0.76 12.14 -2.35
CA ARG A 67 -0.35 13.03 -1.23
C ARG A 67 -1.31 12.90 -0.07
N ALA A 68 -2.61 12.97 -0.35
CA ALA A 68 -3.65 12.72 0.63
C ALA A 68 -3.50 11.31 1.24
N LEU A 69 -3.28 10.30 0.39
CA LEU A 69 -3.09 8.93 0.83
C LEU A 69 -1.86 8.77 1.74
N LYS A 70 -0.73 9.39 1.39
CA LYS A 70 0.48 9.35 2.23
C LYS A 70 0.26 10.02 3.58
N ALA A 71 -0.45 11.14 3.62
CA ALA A 71 -0.77 11.83 4.87
C ALA A 71 -1.65 10.95 5.78
N GLU A 72 -2.62 10.25 5.22
CA GLU A 72 -3.49 9.32 5.94
C GLU A 72 -2.72 8.11 6.49
N LEU A 73 -1.90 7.48 5.65
CA LEU A 73 -1.07 6.33 6.06
C LEU A 73 0.00 6.68 7.09
N SER A 74 0.48 7.92 7.14
CA SER A 74 1.48 8.33 8.13
C SER A 74 0.95 8.37 9.57
N ARG A 75 -0.37 8.30 9.76
CA ARG A 75 -1.02 8.26 11.07
C ARG A 75 -1.27 6.84 11.59
N LEU A 76 -0.99 5.81 10.77
CA LEU A 76 -1.20 4.39 11.04
C LEU A 76 0.12 3.66 11.26
#